data_AF-A0A818YVF5-F1
#
_entry.id   AF-A0A818YVF5-F1
#
_cell.length_a   1.000
_cell.length_b   1.000
_cell.length_c   1.000
_cell.angle_alpha   90.00
_cell.angle_beta   90.00
_cell.angle_gamma   90.00
#
_symmetry.space_group_name_H-M   'P 1'
#
loop_
_entity.id
_entity.type
_entity.pdbx_description
1 polymer ?
#
loop_
_entity_poly.entity_id
_entity_poly.type
_entity_poly.pdbx_seq_one_letter_code
_entity_poly.pdbx_strand_id
1 'polypeptide(L)'
;MSIIKDKLANRISWIIFIFLAIHTAQVLSGFTDVPPPPPRPERFHSREELKRYLQLVHEYYAIIGRPRFGRSIQKLKINPSDVSLFNFFDKNGDKSISYEEFYGRLGA
;
A
#
# COMPACT_ATOMS: atom_id res chain seq x y z
N MET A 1 20.52 -23.04 -52.68
CA MET A 1 20.62 -21.69 -52.07
C MET A 1 19.50 -21.36 -51.08
N SER A 2 18.42 -22.17 -50.94
CA SER A 2 17.37 -21.91 -49.91
C SER A 2 17.73 -22.48 -48.53
N ILE A 3 18.27 -23.70 -48.45
CA ILE A 3 18.63 -24.38 -47.17
C ILE A 3 19.54 -23.54 -46.26
N ILE A 4 20.45 -22.76 -46.83
CA ILE A 4 21.37 -21.88 -46.08
C ILE A 4 20.61 -20.66 -45.54
N LYS A 5 19.66 -20.11 -46.31
CA LYS A 5 18.80 -19.00 -45.89
C LYS A 5 17.87 -19.43 -44.77
N ASP A 6 17.35 -20.65 -44.83
CA ASP A 6 16.45 -21.21 -43.81
C ASP A 6 17.19 -21.46 -42.48
N LYS A 7 18.42 -22.01 -42.55
CA LYS A 7 19.28 -22.15 -41.37
C LYS A 7 19.70 -20.81 -40.78
N LEU A 8 19.95 -19.81 -41.63
CA LEU A 8 20.30 -18.46 -41.19
C LEU A 8 19.11 -17.76 -40.52
N ALA A 9 17.91 -17.86 -41.10
CA ALA A 9 16.68 -17.33 -40.55
C ALA A 9 16.35 -17.96 -39.19
N ASN A 10 16.53 -19.28 -39.04
CA ASN A 10 16.34 -19.95 -37.75
C ASN A 10 17.32 -19.44 -36.69
N ARG A 11 18.60 -19.25 -37.04
CA ARG A 11 19.60 -18.69 -36.10
C ARG A 11 19.26 -17.27 -35.68
N ILE A 12 18.84 -16.43 -36.62
CA ILE A 12 18.40 -15.06 -36.32
C ILE A 12 17.16 -15.09 -35.42
N SER A 13 16.20 -15.97 -35.68
CA SER A 13 15.01 -16.15 -34.84
C SER A 13 15.39 -16.54 -33.40
N TRP A 14 16.35 -17.45 -33.22
CA TRP A 14 16.84 -17.83 -31.90
C TRP A 14 17.54 -16.69 -31.18
N ILE A 15 18.36 -15.89 -31.88
CA ILE A 15 19.03 -14.73 -31.30
C ILE A 15 18.00 -13.68 -30.84
N ILE A 16 16.99 -13.39 -31.66
CA ILE A 16 15.91 -12.46 -31.30
C ILE A 16 15.14 -12.98 -30.09
N PHE A 17 14.82 -14.28 -30.05
CA PHE A 17 14.12 -14.89 -28.91
C PHE A 17 14.93 -14.81 -27.61
N ILE A 18 16.25 -15.05 -27.67
CA ILE A 18 17.14 -14.92 -26.52
C ILE A 18 17.20 -13.46 -26.04
N PHE A 19 17.33 -12.50 -26.95
CA PHE A 19 17.31 -11.08 -26.58
C PHE A 19 15.98 -10.66 -25.95
N LEU A 20 14.85 -11.12 -26.51
CA LEU A 20 13.53 -10.85 -25.95
C LEU A 20 13.37 -11.47 -24.55
N ALA A 21 13.83 -12.71 -24.36
CA ALA A 21 13.81 -13.38 -23.06
C ALA A 21 14.64 -12.64 -22.00
N ILE A 22 15.86 -12.21 -22.34
CA ILE A 22 16.73 -11.44 -21.43
C ILE A 22 16.06 -10.10 -21.06
N HIS A 23 15.45 -9.41 -22.03
CA HIS A 23 14.79 -8.13 -21.77
C HIS A 23 13.58 -8.28 -20.85
N THR A 24 12.78 -9.35 -21.02
CA THR A 24 11.64 -9.64 -20.13
C THR A 24 12.08 -9.98 -18.70
N ALA A 25 13.22 -10.68 -18.53
CA ALA A 25 13.74 -11.03 -17.20
C ALA A 25 14.18 -9.78 -16.41
N GLN A 26 14.81 -8.80 -17.06
CA GLN A 26 15.23 -7.54 -16.44
C GLN A 26 14.04 -6.69 -15.95
N VAL A 27 12.94 -6.69 -16.70
CA VAL A 27 11.71 -5.98 -16.31
C VAL A 27 11.04 -6.64 -15.10
N LEU A 28 11.09 -7.96 -15.00
CA LEU A 28 10.48 -8.70 -13.87
C LEU A 28 11.26 -8.51 -12.56
N SER A 29 12.59 -8.39 -12.61
CA SER A 29 13.44 -8.16 -11.43
C SER A 29 13.26 -6.78 -10.78
N GLY A 30 12.65 -5.80 -11.47
CA GLY A 30 12.39 -4.46 -10.93
C GLY A 30 11.14 -4.34 -10.06
N PHE A 31 10.32 -5.40 -9.94
CA PHE A 31 8.99 -5.33 -9.31
C PHE A 31 8.94 -5.68 -7.83
N THR A 32 10.05 -6.07 -7.19
CA THR A 32 10.04 -6.58 -5.80
C THR A 32 10.59 -5.63 -4.76
N ASP A 33 11.02 -4.42 -5.13
CA ASP A 33 11.59 -3.45 -4.19
C ASP A 33 10.49 -2.64 -3.49
N VAL A 34 9.66 -3.36 -2.73
CA VAL A 34 8.72 -2.73 -1.83
C VAL A 34 9.52 -2.21 -0.64
N PRO A 35 9.58 -0.88 -0.40
CA PRO A 35 10.33 -0.36 0.73
C PRO A 35 9.74 -0.95 2.03
N PRO A 36 10.56 -1.29 3.04
CA PRO A 36 10.05 -1.84 4.30
C PRO A 36 9.20 -0.81 5.04
N PRO A 37 8.23 -1.25 5.88
CA PRO A 37 7.41 -0.34 6.66
C PRO A 37 8.27 0.54 7.56
N PRO A 38 7.94 1.84 7.68
CA PRO A 38 8.64 2.70 8.61
C PRO A 38 8.46 2.17 10.05
N PRO A 39 9.54 2.08 10.84
CA PRO A 39 9.46 1.57 12.20
C PRO A 39 8.61 2.48 13.07
N ARG A 40 7.77 1.89 13.94
CA ARG A 40 6.96 2.66 14.88
C ARG A 40 7.87 3.28 15.95
N PRO A 41 7.94 4.61 16.07
CA PRO A 41 8.67 5.25 17.15
C PRO A 41 7.94 5.05 18.48
N GLU A 42 8.69 4.88 19.58
CA GLU A 42 8.09 4.76 20.92
C GLU A 42 7.45 6.07 21.39
N ARG A 43 8.09 7.21 21.07
CA ARG A 43 7.62 8.57 21.38
C ARG A 43 8.10 9.55 20.32
N PHE A 44 7.40 10.67 20.17
CA PHE A 44 7.84 11.82 19.37
C PHE A 44 8.33 12.92 20.31
N HIS A 45 9.55 13.42 20.09
CA HIS A 45 10.15 14.48 20.91
C HIS A 45 10.01 15.87 20.29
N SER A 46 9.51 15.94 19.05
CA SER A 46 9.29 17.20 18.32
C SER A 46 8.14 17.11 17.32
N ARG A 47 7.61 18.27 16.92
CA ARG A 47 6.57 18.36 15.87
C ARG A 47 7.14 17.94 14.51
N GLU A 48 8.41 18.23 14.28
CA GLU A 48 9.15 17.95 13.06
C GLU A 48 9.32 16.44 12.86
N GLU A 49 9.63 15.70 13.93
CA GLU A 49 9.74 14.24 13.92
C GLU A 49 8.39 13.57 13.58
N LEU A 50 7.29 14.05 14.17
CA LEU A 50 5.95 13.58 13.82
C LEU A 50 5.64 13.84 12.34
N LYS A 51 5.91 15.06 11.85
CA LYS A 51 5.68 15.41 10.44
C LYS A 51 6.46 14.49 9.51
N ARG A 52 7.74 14.24 9.82
CA ARG A 52 8.60 13.34 9.04
C ARG A 52 8.08 11.91 9.05
N TYR A 53 7.68 11.38 10.20
CA TYR A 53 7.12 10.04 10.30
C TYR A 53 5.83 9.89 9.50
N LEU A 54 4.94 10.89 9.55
CA LEU A 54 3.70 10.89 8.75
C LEU A 54 3.98 10.91 7.24
N GLN A 55 5.01 11.63 6.79
CA GLN A 55 5.45 11.61 5.39
C GLN A 55 5.92 10.21 4.97
N LEU A 56 6.77 9.57 5.79
CA LEU A 56 7.25 8.20 5.51
C LEU A 56 6.11 7.18 5.46
N VAL A 57 5.15 7.27 6.37
CA VAL A 57 3.95 6.41 6.38
C VAL A 57 3.12 6.63 5.10
N HIS A 58 2.94 7.89 4.70
CA HIS A 58 2.21 8.22 3.48
C HIS A 58 2.89 7.63 2.23
N GLU A 59 4.21 7.81 2.09
CA GLU A 59 4.99 7.30 0.95
C GLU A 59 4.93 5.76 0.88
N TYR A 60 5.15 5.08 2.02
CA TYR A 60 5.06 3.63 2.11
C TYR A 60 3.69 3.09 1.64
N TYR A 61 2.60 3.67 2.15
CA TYR A 61 1.25 3.25 1.77
C TYR A 61 0.79 3.78 0.41
N ALA A 62 1.44 4.78 -0.17
CA ALA A 62 1.19 5.21 -1.55
C ALA A 62 1.74 4.18 -2.56
N ILE A 63 2.86 3.53 -2.23
CA ILE A 63 3.48 2.50 -3.06
C ILE A 63 2.78 1.14 -2.85
N ILE A 64 2.59 0.72 -1.60
CA ILE A 64 1.96 -0.58 -1.28
C ILE A 64 0.45 -0.55 -1.45
N GLY A 65 -0.18 0.58 -1.14
CA GLY A 65 -1.56 0.85 -1.51
C GLY A 65 -1.57 1.77 -2.71
N ARG A 66 -1.72 1.26 -3.94
CA ARG A 66 -3.05 0.90 -4.46
C ARG A 66 -2.93 0.36 -5.89
N PRO A 67 -3.82 -0.57 -6.27
CA PRO A 67 -5.16 -0.13 -6.67
C PRO A 67 -6.29 -0.65 -5.79
N ARG A 68 -7.04 0.24 -5.10
CA ARG A 68 -8.42 -0.06 -4.68
C ARG A 68 -9.36 0.35 -5.81
N PHE A 69 -9.27 -0.33 -6.96
CA PHE A 69 -10.31 -0.20 -7.97
C PHE A 69 -11.63 -0.70 -7.37
N GLY A 70 -12.72 0.07 -7.51
CA GLY A 70 -14.08 -0.39 -7.20
C GLY A 70 -14.69 0.04 -5.87
N ARG A 71 -13.97 0.70 -4.94
CA ARG A 71 -14.65 1.49 -3.89
C ARG A 71 -14.64 2.93 -4.31
N SER A 72 -15.72 3.37 -4.95
CA SER A 72 -16.06 4.79 -4.98
C SER A 72 -15.87 5.33 -3.58
N ILE A 73 -15.40 6.57 -3.44
CA ILE A 73 -15.70 7.38 -2.27
C ILE A 73 -17.23 7.53 -2.29
N GLN A 74 -17.97 6.48 -1.90
CA GLN A 74 -19.29 6.63 -1.35
C GLN A 74 -19.02 7.57 -0.20
N LYS A 75 -19.43 8.83 -0.36
CA LYS A 75 -19.60 9.75 0.76
C LYS A 75 -20.13 8.88 1.88
N LEU A 76 -19.31 8.66 2.92
CA LEU A 76 -19.80 8.03 4.12
C LEU A 76 -21.04 8.84 4.48
N LYS A 77 -22.23 8.24 4.34
CA LYS A 77 -23.45 8.83 4.87
C LYS A 77 -23.25 8.74 6.37
N ILE A 78 -22.57 9.73 6.94
CA ILE A 78 -22.52 9.93 8.38
C ILE A 78 -23.98 10.12 8.74
N ASN A 79 -24.57 9.10 9.36
CA ASN A 79 -25.91 9.22 9.85
C ASN A 79 -25.83 10.15 11.07
N PRO A 80 -26.67 11.18 11.20
CA PRO A 80 -26.73 11.96 12.44
C PRO A 80 -26.93 11.09 13.68
N SER A 81 -27.52 9.90 13.55
CA SER A 81 -27.59 8.92 14.64
C SER A 81 -26.23 8.34 15.03
N ASP A 82 -25.21 8.37 14.18
CA ASP A 82 -23.86 7.90 14.55
C ASP A 82 -23.24 8.78 15.64
N VAL A 83 -23.71 10.03 15.80
CA VAL A 83 -23.36 10.89 16.94
C VAL A 83 -23.82 10.29 18.25
N SER A 84 -24.89 9.47 18.27
CA SER A 84 -25.30 8.77 19.50
C SER A 84 -24.31 7.68 19.90
N LEU A 85 -23.49 7.17 18.97
CA LEU A 85 -22.41 6.24 19.31
C LEU A 85 -21.35 6.93 20.16
N PHE A 86 -21.15 8.24 19.99
CA PHE A 86 -20.22 8.99 20.82
C PHE A 86 -20.60 8.91 22.30
N ASN A 87 -21.86 9.25 22.63
CA ASN A 87 -22.39 9.13 23.99
C ASN A 87 -22.43 7.69 24.50
N PHE A 88 -22.43 6.70 23.60
CA PHE A 88 -22.41 5.29 23.97
C PHE A 88 -21.03 4.82 24.44
N PHE A 89 -19.96 5.41 23.90
CA PHE A 89 -18.57 5.07 24.23
C PHE A 89 -17.95 6.01 25.27
N ASP A 90 -18.30 7.29 25.28
CA ASP A 90 -17.86 8.28 26.28
C ASP A 90 -18.55 8.00 27.62
N LYS A 91 -17.89 7.23 28.50
CA LYS A 91 -18.47 6.80 29.79
C LYS A 91 -18.23 7.84 30.87
N ASN A 92 -17.11 8.56 30.79
CA ASN A 92 -16.73 9.54 31.80
C ASN A 92 -17.29 10.95 31.49
N GLY A 93 -17.88 11.17 30.32
CA GLY A 93 -18.51 12.41 29.89
C GLY A 93 -17.51 13.51 29.54
N ASP A 94 -16.25 13.16 29.27
CA ASP A 94 -15.19 14.13 29.03
C ASP A 94 -15.15 14.65 27.59
N LYS A 95 -16.11 14.21 26.76
CA LYS A 95 -16.21 14.55 25.34
C LYS A 95 -15.01 14.04 24.53
N SER A 96 -14.39 12.98 24.99
CA SER A 96 -13.41 12.18 24.28
C SER A 96 -13.72 10.69 24.46
N ILE A 97 -13.08 9.82 23.68
CA ILE A 97 -13.21 8.38 23.84
C ILE A 97 -11.80 7.85 24.02
N SER A 98 -11.50 7.36 25.23
CA SER A 98 -10.24 6.70 25.53
C SER A 98 -10.14 5.32 24.86
N TYR A 99 -8.92 4.78 24.79
CA TYR A 99 -8.69 3.44 24.24
C TYR A 99 -9.44 2.38 25.07
N GLU A 100 -9.43 2.55 26.39
CA GLU A 100 -10.09 1.69 27.37
C GLU A 100 -11.61 1.72 27.24
N GLU A 101 -12.20 2.90 26.98
CA GLU A 101 -13.63 3.05 26.75
C GLU A 101 -14.10 2.38 25.46
N PHE A 102 -13.29 2.49 24.41
CA PHE A 102 -13.58 1.89 23.10
C PHE A 102 -13.54 0.36 23.16
N TYR A 103 -12.50 -0.24 23.75
CA TYR A 103 -12.32 -1.69 23.79
C TYR A 103 -12.99 -2.37 24.98
N GLY A 104 -13.17 -1.68 26.12
CA GLY A 104 -13.77 -2.24 27.32
C GLY A 104 -15.23 -2.69 27.15
N ARG A 105 -15.85 -2.41 26.00
CA ARG A 105 -17.17 -2.96 25.61
C ARG A 105 -17.16 -3.93 24.44
N LEU A 106 -16.08 -4.03 23.67
CA LEU A 106 -15.98 -4.97 22.54
C LEU A 106 -15.58 -6.39 22.99
N GLY A 107 -15.31 -6.58 24.29
CA GLY A 107 -15.07 -7.91 24.87
C GLY A 107 -13.78 -8.55 24.36
N ALA A 108 -12.69 -7.78 24.32
CA ALA A 108 -11.34 -8.31 24.17
C ALA A 108 -10.75 -8.68 25.53
#